data_AF-A0A0R3QSD1-F1
#
_entry.id   AF-A0A0R3QSD1-F1
#
_cell.length_a   1.000
_cell.length_b   1.000
_cell.length_c   1.000
_cell.angle_alpha   90.00
_cell.angle_beta   90.00
_cell.angle_gamma   90.00
#
_symmetry.space_group_name_H-M   'P 1'
#
loop_
_entity.id
_entity.type
_entity.pdbx_description
1 polymer ?
#
loop_
_entity_poly.entity_id
_entity_poly.type
_entity_poly.pdbx_seq_one_letter_code
_entity_poly.pdbx_strand_id
1 'polypeptide(L)'
;LVNEFIEKHIILTCDDLTTKYDREERAVDIYERLREYELMVLLELHLIKKHPEKIEETEVVNKLGFLVFVADSVHMKNFLDEIVCDQFAHIMPKALVYIYEELCIKMPLDLEDRSVDTSANSRLLETREVGRRSSRKMGPGSAAMLALERKAAAKKTEKEGKHKKRKSDESSPDSGSGKPKMGLRARAKQAERISKRIAAREKSKRAGSRSYR
;
A
#
# COMPACT_ATOMS: atom_id res chain seq x y z
N LEU A 1 -1.11 33.94 20.17
CA LEU A 1 -0.24 33.44 21.27
C LEU A 1 -0.16 31.92 21.30
N VAL A 2 -1.20 31.17 21.70
CA VAL A 2 -1.07 29.70 21.84
C VAL A 2 -0.81 28.99 20.50
N ASN A 3 -1.61 29.25 19.46
CA ASN A 3 -1.42 28.61 18.15
C ASN A 3 -0.06 28.94 17.53
N GLU A 4 0.35 30.21 17.63
CA GLU A 4 1.66 30.67 17.13
C GLU A 4 2.83 30.04 17.90
N PHE A 5 2.66 29.79 19.20
CA PHE A 5 3.64 29.07 20.00
C PHE A 5 3.74 27.61 19.55
N ILE A 6 2.60 26.94 19.33
CA ILE A 6 2.57 25.55 18.86
C ILE A 6 3.26 25.46 17.50
N GLU A 7 2.91 26.32 16.56
CA GLU A 7 3.48 26.36 15.21
C GLU A 7 5.00 26.59 15.22
N LYS A 8 5.52 27.47 16.09
CA LYS A 8 6.95 27.82 16.13
C LYS A 8 7.82 26.89 16.96
N HIS A 9 7.26 26.20 17.95
CA HIS A 9 8.06 25.50 18.97
C HIS A 9 7.67 24.04 19.20
N ILE A 10 6.52 23.59 18.70
CA ILE A 10 6.02 22.23 18.94
C ILE A 10 5.90 21.45 17.64
N ILE A 11 5.39 22.07 16.56
CA ILE A 11 5.27 21.40 15.27
C ILE A 11 6.67 21.07 14.74
N LEU A 12 6.87 19.80 14.43
CA LEU A 12 8.08 19.29 13.80
C LEU A 12 7.78 18.98 12.33
N THR A 13 8.69 19.40 11.46
CA THR A 13 8.63 19.02 10.04
C THR A 13 8.90 17.51 9.88
N CYS A 14 8.56 16.95 8.73
CA CYS A 14 8.88 15.56 8.38
C CYS A 14 10.39 15.31 8.45
N ASP A 15 11.19 16.30 8.05
CA ASP A 15 12.65 16.25 8.09
C ASP A 15 13.16 16.27 9.54
N ASP A 16 12.57 17.09 10.41
CA ASP A 16 12.91 17.13 11.84
C ASP A 16 12.60 15.79 12.52
N LEU A 17 11.40 15.22 12.26
CA LEU A 17 11.00 13.92 12.79
C LEU A 17 11.92 12.80 12.27
N THR A 18 12.20 12.78 10.98
CA THR A 18 13.12 11.80 10.37
C THR A 18 14.49 11.92 11.00
N THR A 19 15.02 13.14 11.14
CA THR A 19 16.31 13.40 11.77
C THR A 19 16.33 12.98 13.24
N LYS A 20 15.25 13.23 13.99
CA LYS A 20 15.11 12.86 15.40
C LYS A 20 15.24 11.34 15.59
N TYR A 21 14.54 10.55 14.77
CA TYR A 21 14.51 9.10 14.94
C TYR A 21 15.63 8.36 14.20
N ASP A 22 16.20 8.92 13.13
CA ASP A 22 17.30 8.27 12.39
C ASP A 22 18.68 8.51 13.03
N ARG A 23 18.85 9.61 13.79
CA ARG A 23 20.10 9.88 14.52
C ARG A 23 20.22 9.09 15.81
N GLU A 24 19.10 8.67 16.37
CA GLU A 24 19.11 7.85 17.57
C GLU A 24 19.35 6.40 17.18
N GLU A 25 20.57 5.89 17.43
CA GLU A 25 20.91 4.46 17.41
C GLU A 25 20.15 3.66 18.49
N ARG A 26 19.07 4.22 19.02
CA ARG A 26 18.26 3.69 20.09
C ARG A 26 17.14 2.88 19.47
N ALA A 27 16.83 1.77 20.12
CA ALA A 27 15.52 1.14 20.06
C ALA A 27 14.49 2.12 20.65
N VAL A 28 14.30 3.28 20.00
CA VAL A 28 13.17 4.16 20.25
C VAL A 28 11.95 3.28 20.04
N ASP A 29 11.07 3.30 21.03
CA ASP A 29 9.85 2.52 20.96
C ASP A 29 9.11 2.93 19.68
N ILE A 30 8.88 1.97 18.78
CA ILE A 30 8.16 2.19 17.53
C ILE A 30 6.80 2.85 17.83
N TYR A 31 6.22 2.56 19.00
CA TYR A 31 5.00 3.19 19.48
C TYR A 31 5.16 4.66 19.84
N GLU A 32 6.30 5.07 20.38
CA GLU A 32 6.59 6.50 20.65
C GLU A 32 6.70 7.28 19.35
N ARG A 33 7.48 6.74 18.39
CA ARG A 33 7.59 7.33 17.05
C ARG A 33 6.22 7.49 16.40
N LEU A 34 5.43 6.43 16.39
CA LEU A 34 4.11 6.41 15.79
C LEU A 34 3.17 7.43 16.44
N ARG A 35 3.11 7.49 17.77
CA ARG A 35 2.28 8.46 18.50
C ARG A 35 2.69 9.91 18.23
N GLU A 36 3.98 10.17 18.04
CA GLU A 36 4.44 11.52 17.74
C GLU A 36 4.01 11.95 16.33
N TYR A 37 4.09 11.08 15.32
CA TYR A 37 3.54 11.37 13.99
C TYR A 37 2.02 11.61 14.04
N GLU A 38 1.27 10.76 14.75
CA GLU A 38 -0.17 10.95 14.96
C GLU A 38 -0.47 12.30 15.62
N LEU A 39 0.27 12.66 16.67
CA LEU A 39 0.12 13.94 17.36
C LEU A 39 0.41 15.12 16.44
N MET A 40 1.47 15.05 15.62
CA MET A 40 1.81 16.11 14.67
C MET A 40 0.68 16.32 13.65
N VAL A 41 0.09 15.25 13.13
CA VAL A 41 -1.07 15.33 12.23
C VAL A 41 -2.25 16.03 12.91
N LEU A 42 -2.60 15.61 14.13
CA LEU A 42 -3.74 16.21 14.87
C LEU A 42 -3.50 17.70 15.16
N LEU A 43 -2.28 18.08 15.53
CA LEU A 43 -1.94 19.47 15.81
C LEU A 43 -1.98 20.34 14.56
N GLU A 44 -1.42 19.88 13.44
CA GLU A 44 -1.47 20.63 12.17
C GLU A 44 -2.92 20.84 11.71
N LEU A 45 -3.74 19.78 11.74
CA LEU A 45 -5.17 19.88 11.44
C LEU A 45 -5.87 20.87 12.38
N HIS A 46 -5.56 20.83 13.68
CA HIS A 46 -6.13 21.75 14.65
C HIS A 46 -5.75 23.22 14.38
N LEU A 47 -4.53 23.48 13.90
CA LEU A 47 -4.07 24.82 13.57
C LEU A 47 -4.79 25.36 12.33
N ILE A 48 -5.00 24.54 11.31
CA ILE A 48 -5.66 24.94 10.07
C ILE A 48 -7.18 24.85 10.11
N LYS A 49 -7.81 24.36 11.20
CA LYS A 49 -9.28 24.19 11.25
C LYS A 49 -10.10 25.44 10.95
N LYS A 50 -9.52 26.64 11.14
CA LYS A 50 -10.14 27.93 10.80
C LYS A 50 -9.96 28.33 9.33
N HIS A 51 -8.95 27.74 8.67
CA HIS A 51 -8.51 27.98 7.30
C HIS A 51 -8.20 26.63 6.61
N PRO A 52 -9.19 25.73 6.46
CA PRO A 52 -8.98 24.38 5.95
C PRO A 52 -8.48 24.34 4.49
N GLU A 53 -8.60 25.43 3.75
CA GLU A 53 -8.00 25.63 2.42
C GLU A 53 -6.47 25.52 2.43
N LYS A 54 -5.81 25.72 3.58
CA LYS A 54 -4.35 25.63 3.69
C LYS A 54 -3.81 24.21 3.82
N ILE A 55 -4.67 23.19 3.73
CA ILE A 55 -4.25 21.79 3.87
C ILE A 55 -3.12 21.42 2.89
N GLU A 56 -3.14 21.97 1.67
CA GLU A 56 -2.13 21.74 0.63
C GLU A 56 -0.75 22.29 1.01
N GLU A 57 -0.71 23.30 1.90
CA GLU A 57 0.53 23.91 2.40
C GLU A 57 1.11 23.15 3.61
N THR A 58 0.35 22.20 4.17
CA THR A 58 0.76 21.42 5.35
C THR A 58 1.45 20.12 4.96
N GLU A 59 2.15 19.52 5.92
CA GLU A 59 2.81 18.23 5.74
C GLU A 59 1.96 17.04 6.20
N VAL A 60 0.67 17.26 6.50
CA VAL A 60 -0.24 16.23 7.03
C VAL A 60 -0.22 14.95 6.20
N VAL A 61 -0.32 15.08 4.87
CA VAL A 61 -0.30 13.92 3.95
C VAL A 61 1.02 13.17 4.04
N ASN A 62 2.14 13.89 4.10
CA ASN A 62 3.47 13.29 4.23
C ASN A 62 3.62 12.56 5.57
N LYS A 63 3.17 13.17 6.68
CA LYS A 63 3.21 12.56 8.01
C LYS A 63 2.32 11.32 8.11
N LEU A 64 1.14 11.34 7.49
CA LEU A 64 0.28 10.15 7.36
C LEU A 64 0.96 9.05 6.52
N GLY A 65 1.64 9.44 5.43
CA GLY A 65 2.47 8.51 4.66
C GLY A 65 3.55 7.83 5.51
N PHE A 66 4.20 8.57 6.41
CA PHE A 66 5.17 8.00 7.35
C PHE A 66 4.57 6.95 8.30
N LEU A 67 3.30 7.07 8.70
CA LEU A 67 2.64 6.04 9.51
C LEU A 67 2.61 4.69 8.80
N VAL A 68 2.41 4.69 7.47
CA VAL A 68 2.44 3.46 6.65
C VAL A 68 3.83 2.82 6.68
N PHE A 69 4.89 3.63 6.68
CA PHE A 69 6.27 3.13 6.75
C PHE A 69 6.65 2.60 8.14
N VAL A 70 6.12 3.19 9.21
CA VAL A 70 6.44 2.83 10.60
C VAL A 70 5.63 1.63 11.09
N ALA A 71 4.34 1.57 10.74
CA ALA A 71 3.43 0.48 11.10
C ALA A 71 2.92 -0.24 9.85
N ASP A 72 1.77 0.17 9.32
CA ASP A 72 1.20 -0.31 8.07
C ASP A 72 0.05 0.61 7.59
N SER A 73 -0.51 0.31 6.42
CA SER A 73 -1.63 1.07 5.86
C SER A 73 -2.95 0.86 6.60
N VAL A 74 -3.11 -0.25 7.32
CA VAL A 74 -4.31 -0.53 8.11
C VAL A 74 -4.36 0.40 9.31
N HIS A 75 -3.22 0.55 9.99
CA HIS A 75 -3.05 1.45 11.13
C HIS A 75 -3.33 2.90 10.72
N MET A 76 -2.70 3.37 9.63
CA MET A 76 -2.94 4.73 9.13
C MET A 76 -4.42 4.94 8.76
N LYS A 77 -5.08 3.93 8.16
CA LYS A 77 -6.49 4.03 7.78
C LYS A 77 -7.40 4.10 9.00
N ASN A 78 -7.16 3.25 10.00
CA ASN A 78 -7.93 3.27 11.25
C ASN A 78 -7.73 4.60 11.99
N PHE A 79 -6.51 5.12 12.03
CA PHE A 79 -6.26 6.44 12.60
C PHE A 79 -7.04 7.54 11.87
N LEU A 80 -7.09 7.51 10.53
CA LEU A 80 -7.87 8.45 9.75
C LEU A 80 -9.38 8.31 9.97
N ASP A 81 -9.91 7.09 9.83
CA ASP A 81 -11.34 6.78 9.90
C ASP A 81 -11.89 7.00 11.33
N GLU A 82 -11.16 6.57 12.36
CA GLU A 82 -11.67 6.53 13.74
C GLU A 82 -11.32 7.78 14.54
N ILE A 83 -10.14 8.37 14.32
CA ILE A 83 -9.66 9.49 15.14
C ILE A 83 -9.80 10.81 14.41
N VAL A 84 -9.26 10.91 13.19
CA VAL A 84 -9.24 12.17 12.43
C VAL A 84 -10.65 12.52 11.95
N CYS A 85 -11.38 11.58 11.36
CA CYS A 85 -12.74 11.80 10.89
C CYS A 85 -13.69 12.17 12.03
N ASP A 86 -13.64 11.47 13.17
CA ASP A 86 -14.49 11.78 14.33
C ASP A 86 -14.31 13.23 14.80
N GLN A 87 -13.05 13.68 14.88
CA GLN A 87 -12.73 15.04 15.34
C GLN A 87 -12.99 16.13 14.30
N PHE A 88 -12.77 15.85 13.01
CA PHE A 88 -12.62 16.91 12.01
C PHE A 88 -13.57 16.83 10.81
N ALA A 89 -14.28 15.72 10.58
CA ALA A 89 -15.12 15.58 9.37
C ALA A 89 -16.27 16.61 9.31
N HIS A 90 -16.81 16.97 10.46
CA HIS A 90 -17.85 17.99 10.56
C HIS A 90 -17.31 19.42 10.45
N ILE A 91 -16.02 19.65 10.77
CA ILE A 91 -15.38 20.97 10.81
C ILE A 91 -14.73 21.31 9.46
N MET A 92 -13.94 20.39 8.90
CA MET A 92 -13.11 20.60 7.72
C MET A 92 -13.24 19.45 6.70
N PRO A 93 -14.47 19.16 6.25
CA PRO A 93 -14.75 18.04 5.33
C PRO A 93 -13.93 18.08 4.05
N LYS A 94 -13.74 19.26 3.45
CA LYS A 94 -13.01 19.44 2.19
C LYS A 94 -11.52 19.11 2.35
N ALA A 95 -10.94 19.49 3.48
CA ALA A 95 -9.55 19.14 3.79
C ALA A 95 -9.38 17.64 4.00
N LEU A 96 -10.36 16.97 4.63
CA LEU A 96 -10.33 15.50 4.75
C LEU A 96 -10.48 14.83 3.39
N VAL A 97 -11.41 15.26 2.54
CA VAL A 97 -11.55 14.74 1.16
C VAL A 97 -10.22 14.82 0.42
N TYR A 98 -9.55 15.98 0.47
CA TYR A 98 -8.21 16.15 -0.11
C TYR A 98 -7.20 15.13 0.42
N ILE A 99 -7.16 14.89 1.74
CA ILE A 99 -6.27 13.88 2.33
C ILE A 99 -6.57 12.47 1.82
N TYR A 100 -7.85 12.07 1.74
CA TYR A 100 -8.23 10.74 1.23
C TYR A 100 -7.87 10.58 -0.25
N GLU A 101 -8.07 11.62 -1.06
CA GLU A 101 -7.71 11.65 -2.48
C GLU A 101 -6.18 11.54 -2.67
N GLU A 102 -5.39 12.36 -1.97
CA GLU A 102 -3.92 12.34 -2.04
C GLU A 102 -3.33 11.01 -1.56
N LEU A 103 -3.87 10.44 -0.49
CA LEU A 103 -3.44 9.13 0.01
C LEU A 103 -3.97 7.96 -0.83
N CYS A 104 -4.78 8.22 -1.85
CA CYS A 104 -5.38 7.22 -2.74
C CYS A 104 -6.11 6.08 -1.99
N ILE A 105 -6.79 6.42 -0.89
CA ILE A 105 -7.51 5.48 -0.04
C ILE A 105 -9.02 5.63 -0.22
N LYS A 106 -9.75 4.54 0.05
CA LYS A 106 -11.21 4.57 -0.03
C LYS A 106 -11.77 5.53 1.02
N MET A 107 -12.54 6.51 0.55
CA MET A 107 -13.19 7.51 1.39
C MET A 107 -14.39 6.93 2.17
N PRO A 108 -14.64 7.37 3.41
CA PRO A 108 -15.88 7.08 4.13
C PRO A 108 -17.09 7.70 3.43
N LEU A 109 -18.24 7.00 3.47
CA LEU A 109 -19.49 7.43 2.83
C LEU A 109 -19.93 8.84 3.25
N ASP A 110 -19.72 9.19 4.52
CA ASP A 110 -20.10 10.49 5.09
C ASP A 110 -19.35 11.68 4.44
N LEU A 111 -18.22 11.42 3.78
CA LEU A 111 -17.44 12.40 3.04
C LEU A 111 -17.71 12.35 1.52
N GLU A 112 -18.22 11.22 0.99
CA GLU A 112 -18.51 11.03 -0.44
C GLU A 112 -19.62 11.98 -0.94
N ASP A 113 -20.71 12.13 -0.19
CA ASP A 113 -21.86 12.96 -0.58
C ASP A 113 -21.51 14.45 -0.75
N ARG A 114 -20.47 14.92 -0.04
CA ARG A 114 -20.06 16.34 -0.05
C ARG A 114 -19.10 16.70 -1.18
N SER A 115 -18.54 15.69 -1.85
CA SER A 115 -17.66 15.87 -3.02
C SER A 115 -18.47 16.13 -4.31
N VAL A 116 -19.73 15.68 -4.35
CA VAL A 116 -20.59 15.73 -5.54
C VAL A 116 -20.91 17.16 -5.97
N ASP A 117 -20.93 18.10 -5.03
CA ASP A 117 -21.13 19.54 -5.32
C ASP A 117 -19.89 20.23 -5.92
N THR A 118 -18.71 19.61 -5.87
CA THR A 118 -17.46 20.18 -6.41
C THR A 118 -16.94 19.39 -7.63
N SER A 119 -17.47 18.18 -7.87
CA SER A 119 -17.07 17.27 -8.95
C SER A 119 -17.80 17.54 -10.28
N ALA A 120 -17.95 18.81 -10.66
CA ALA A 120 -18.20 19.17 -12.06
C ALA A 120 -16.94 19.00 -12.94
N ASN A 121 -15.77 18.75 -12.33
CA ASN A 121 -14.47 18.71 -13.03
C ASN A 121 -13.84 17.31 -13.17
N SER A 122 -14.47 16.22 -12.73
CA SER A 122 -13.91 14.86 -12.90
C SER A 122 -14.38 14.12 -14.17
N ARG A 123 -15.23 14.73 -15.01
CA ARG A 123 -15.67 14.17 -16.30
C ARG A 123 -14.62 14.31 -17.41
N LEU A 124 -13.38 13.92 -17.16
CA LEU A 124 -12.32 13.91 -18.17
C LEU A 124 -11.68 12.53 -18.36
N LEU A 125 -12.47 11.46 -18.19
CA LEU A 125 -12.14 10.12 -18.69
C LEU A 125 -13.29 9.45 -19.48
N GLU A 126 -14.23 10.23 -20.01
CA GLU A 126 -15.16 9.76 -21.04
C GLU A 126 -14.93 10.51 -22.36
N THR A 127 -13.94 10.05 -23.13
CA THR A 127 -13.90 10.33 -24.57
C THR A 127 -13.66 9.04 -25.34
N ARG A 128 -14.76 8.34 -25.63
CA ARG A 128 -14.95 7.75 -26.95
C ARG A 128 -16.44 7.56 -27.28
N GLU A 129 -17.16 8.66 -27.39
CA GLU A 129 -18.33 8.69 -28.27
C GLU A 129 -17.86 8.79 -29.72
N VAL A 130 -18.30 7.88 -30.59
CA VAL A 130 -18.98 8.28 -31.84
C VAL A 130 -20.03 7.22 -32.14
N GLY A 131 -21.30 7.58 -31.95
CA GLY A 131 -22.44 6.72 -32.20
C GLY A 131 -22.71 6.44 -33.68
N ARG A 132 -23.52 5.41 -33.95
CA ARG A 132 -24.39 5.32 -35.13
C ARG A 132 -25.52 4.31 -34.93
N ARG A 133 -26.72 4.87 -34.79
CA ARG A 133 -28.02 4.46 -35.37
C ARG A 133 -28.55 3.04 -35.10
N SER A 134 -29.69 3.04 -34.39
CA SER A 134 -30.83 2.13 -34.48
C SER A 134 -30.93 1.28 -35.76
N SER A 135 -30.97 -0.05 -35.60
CA SER A 135 -31.96 -0.91 -36.27
C SER A 135 -32.06 -2.27 -35.58
N ARG A 136 -33.28 -2.77 -35.45
CA ARG A 136 -33.66 -4.06 -34.84
C ARG A 136 -33.05 -5.23 -35.62
N LYS A 137 -32.51 -6.25 -34.92
CA LYS A 137 -32.57 -7.66 -35.34
C LYS A 137 -32.23 -8.58 -34.16
N MET A 138 -33.12 -9.53 -33.90
CA MET A 138 -33.00 -10.55 -32.86
C MET A 138 -31.75 -11.42 -33.07
N GLY A 139 -31.00 -11.65 -32.00
CA GLY A 139 -29.88 -12.58 -31.95
C GLY A 139 -30.34 -14.03 -31.68
N PRO A 140 -29.62 -15.05 -32.18
CA PRO A 140 -30.10 -16.43 -32.28
C PRO A 140 -30.10 -17.14 -30.93
N GLY A 141 -31.16 -17.94 -30.70
CA GLY A 141 -31.42 -18.66 -29.47
C GLY A 141 -30.42 -19.78 -29.14
N SER A 142 -30.53 -20.19 -27.88
CA SER A 142 -29.86 -21.24 -27.09
C SER A 142 -29.41 -22.54 -27.80
N ALA A 143 -29.84 -22.81 -29.04
CA ALA A 143 -29.46 -23.99 -29.81
C ALA A 143 -28.02 -23.95 -30.36
N ALA A 144 -27.44 -22.75 -30.57
CA ALA A 144 -26.08 -22.61 -31.11
C ALA A 144 -24.97 -22.92 -30.08
N MET A 145 -25.23 -22.77 -28.77
CA MET A 145 -24.26 -23.16 -27.72
C MET A 145 -24.18 -24.68 -27.55
N LEU A 146 -25.30 -25.40 -27.70
CA LEU A 146 -25.33 -26.87 -27.59
C LEU A 146 -24.62 -27.59 -28.75
N ALA A 147 -24.40 -26.91 -29.89
CA ALA A 147 -23.67 -27.45 -31.03
C ALA A 147 -22.14 -27.38 -30.88
N LEU A 148 -21.62 -26.54 -29.97
CA LEU A 148 -20.18 -26.46 -29.67
C LEU A 148 -19.74 -27.53 -28.65
N GLU A 149 -20.60 -27.95 -27.72
CA GLU A 149 -20.28 -28.99 -26.74
C GLU A 149 -20.14 -30.39 -27.37
N ARG A 150 -20.90 -30.68 -28.45
CA ARG A 150 -20.80 -31.97 -29.15
C ARG A 150 -19.55 -32.11 -30.03
N LYS A 151 -18.82 -31.03 -30.31
CA LYS A 151 -17.54 -31.08 -31.08
C LYS A 151 -16.29 -31.19 -30.19
N ALA A 152 -16.40 -31.00 -28.88
CA ALA A 152 -15.29 -31.19 -27.94
C ALA A 152 -15.15 -32.65 -27.45
N ALA A 153 -16.20 -33.47 -27.56
CA ALA A 153 -16.20 -34.86 -27.10
C ALA A 153 -15.63 -35.89 -28.10
N ALA A 154 -15.36 -35.50 -29.35
CA ALA A 154 -14.88 -36.39 -30.41
C ALA A 154 -13.34 -36.42 -30.60
N LYS A 155 -12.56 -35.98 -29.60
CA LYS A 155 -11.09 -36.16 -29.56
C LYS A 155 -10.64 -37.14 -28.46
N LYS A 156 -11.47 -38.15 -28.17
CA LYS A 156 -11.15 -39.26 -27.26
C LYS A 156 -11.15 -40.63 -27.97
N THR A 157 -10.61 -40.74 -29.18
CA THR A 157 -10.26 -42.05 -29.78
C THR A 157 -9.23 -41.86 -30.90
N GLU A 158 -7.96 -41.77 -30.54
CA GLU A 158 -6.82 -42.30 -31.33
C GLU A 158 -5.51 -41.84 -30.69
N LYS A 159 -4.96 -42.70 -29.84
CA LYS A 159 -3.52 -42.98 -29.71
C LYS A 159 -3.36 -44.04 -28.62
N GLU A 160 -3.86 -45.24 -28.91
CA GLU A 160 -3.22 -46.45 -28.40
C GLU A 160 -1.91 -46.66 -29.17
N GLY A 161 -0.81 -46.88 -28.46
CA GLY A 161 0.49 -46.99 -29.14
C GLY A 161 1.73 -47.26 -28.28
N LYS A 162 1.64 -48.15 -27.29
CA LYS A 162 2.73 -48.98 -26.71
C LYS A 162 3.76 -48.39 -25.71
N HIS A 163 3.69 -49.00 -24.51
CA HIS A 163 4.79 -49.52 -23.64
C HIS A 163 5.71 -48.52 -22.91
N LYS A 164 6.11 -48.65 -21.62
CA LYS A 164 5.96 -49.71 -20.60
C LYS A 164 6.41 -49.13 -19.22
N LYS A 165 5.75 -49.60 -18.15
CA LYS A 165 6.28 -49.96 -16.80
C LYS A 165 6.55 -48.90 -15.70
N ARG A 166 5.75 -49.07 -14.62
CA ARG A 166 6.06 -48.99 -13.15
C ARG A 166 6.33 -47.58 -12.58
N LYS A 167 5.88 -47.18 -11.39
CA LYS A 167 5.27 -47.82 -10.19
C LYS A 167 4.53 -46.71 -9.38
N SER A 168 3.75 -47.16 -8.39
CA SER A 168 3.00 -46.49 -7.31
C SER A 168 3.67 -45.23 -6.68
N ASP A 169 3.00 -44.29 -6.01
CA ASP A 169 2.04 -44.39 -4.90
C ASP A 169 1.14 -43.13 -4.74
N GLU A 170 0.07 -43.30 -3.98
CA GLU A 170 -0.93 -42.33 -3.52
C GLU A 170 -0.34 -41.07 -2.85
N SER A 171 -0.93 -39.90 -3.14
CA SER A 171 -1.62 -39.02 -2.16
C SER A 171 -1.79 -37.60 -2.71
N SER A 172 -2.99 -37.06 -2.53
CA SER A 172 -3.35 -35.62 -2.63
C SER A 172 -3.71 -35.12 -1.22
N PRO A 173 -3.99 -33.83 -0.99
CA PRO A 173 -3.59 -32.59 -1.69
C PRO A 173 -2.97 -31.56 -0.70
N ASP A 174 -2.39 -30.45 -1.17
CA ASP A 174 -2.81 -29.09 -0.76
C ASP A 174 -2.06 -27.95 -1.49
N SER A 175 -2.80 -26.87 -1.63
CA SER A 175 -2.61 -25.48 -2.04
C SER A 175 -1.23 -24.79 -2.00
N GLY A 176 -1.09 -23.78 -2.87
CA GLY A 176 -0.55 -22.49 -2.42
C GLY A 176 0.74 -21.96 -3.08
N SER A 177 0.57 -20.99 -3.97
CA SER A 177 1.46 -19.84 -4.23
C SER A 177 2.85 -20.08 -4.85
N GLY A 178 3.03 -19.51 -6.05
CA GLY A 178 4.30 -19.47 -6.76
C GLY A 178 5.32 -18.53 -6.09
N LYS A 179 6.37 -19.11 -5.50
CA LYS A 179 7.68 -18.48 -5.36
C LYS A 179 8.72 -19.42 -5.98
N PRO A 180 9.67 -18.94 -6.81
CA PRO A 180 10.72 -19.81 -7.34
C PRO A 180 11.59 -20.32 -6.19
N LYS A 181 11.51 -21.64 -5.91
CA LYS A 181 12.32 -22.31 -4.88
C LYS A 181 13.78 -22.34 -5.33
N MET A 182 14.59 -21.35 -4.93
CA MET A 182 16.06 -21.48 -5.01
C MET A 182 16.49 -22.73 -4.25
N GLY A 183 17.17 -23.64 -4.94
CA GLY A 183 17.61 -24.93 -4.39
C GLY A 183 18.51 -24.75 -3.16
N LEU A 184 18.43 -25.71 -2.23
CA LEU A 184 19.14 -25.70 -0.94
C LEU A 184 20.65 -25.41 -1.10
N ARG A 185 21.26 -25.90 -2.18
CA ARG A 185 22.68 -25.67 -2.51
C ARG A 185 23.00 -24.21 -2.87
N ALA A 186 22.06 -23.49 -3.47
CA ALA A 186 22.20 -22.07 -3.78
C ALA A 186 22.06 -21.20 -2.51
N ARG A 187 21.13 -21.57 -1.62
CA ARG A 187 20.95 -20.91 -0.32
C ARG A 187 22.20 -21.06 0.57
N ALA A 188 22.79 -22.25 0.62
CA ALA A 188 24.03 -22.48 1.37
C ALA A 188 25.20 -21.63 0.86
N LYS A 189 25.38 -21.51 -0.47
CA LYS A 189 26.42 -20.66 -1.07
C LYS A 189 26.19 -19.17 -0.81
N GLN A 190 24.94 -18.73 -0.74
CA GLN A 190 24.61 -17.34 -0.41
C GLN A 190 24.90 -17.03 1.05
N ALA A 191 24.52 -17.92 1.97
CA ALA A 191 24.82 -17.79 3.39
C ALA A 191 26.34 -17.73 3.65
N GLU A 192 27.12 -18.60 2.99
CA GLU A 192 28.59 -18.62 3.11
C GLU A 192 29.22 -17.30 2.64
N ARG A 193 28.71 -16.70 1.56
CA ARG A 193 29.17 -15.39 1.05
C ARG A 193 28.89 -14.26 2.03
N ILE A 194 27.73 -14.30 2.70
CA ILE A 194 27.35 -13.29 3.69
C ILE A 194 28.23 -13.41 4.94
N SER A 195 28.44 -14.63 5.45
CA SER A 195 29.33 -14.87 6.59
C SER A 195 30.78 -14.42 6.32
N LYS A 196 31.30 -14.65 5.10
CA LYS A 196 32.64 -14.17 4.71
C LYS A 196 32.75 -12.64 4.70
N ARG A 197 31.70 -11.93 4.26
CA ARG A 197 31.67 -10.45 4.29
C ARG A 197 31.62 -9.90 5.72
N ILE A 198 30.85 -10.53 6.60
CA ILE A 198 30.75 -10.13 8.01
C ILE A 198 32.11 -10.33 8.70
N ALA A 199 32.74 -11.50 8.52
CA ALA A 199 34.05 -11.79 9.10
C ALA A 199 35.16 -10.84 8.58
N ALA A 200 35.12 -10.44 7.31
CA ALA A 200 36.07 -9.47 6.76
C ALA A 200 35.88 -8.07 7.38
N ARG A 201 34.63 -7.64 7.59
CA ARG A 201 34.30 -6.35 8.22
C ARG A 201 34.72 -6.30 9.69
N GLU A 202 34.57 -7.41 10.42
CA GLU A 202 35.07 -7.48 11.81
C GLU A 202 36.60 -7.44 11.89
N LYS A 203 37.30 -8.10 10.95
CA LYS A 203 38.77 -8.04 10.89
C LYS A 203 39.28 -6.63 10.58
N SER A 204 38.60 -5.88 9.70
CA SER A 204 38.99 -4.49 9.41
C SER A 204 38.76 -3.56 10.60
N LYS A 205 37.65 -3.76 11.35
CA LYS A 205 37.38 -3.01 12.58
C LYS A 205 38.43 -3.26 13.66
N ARG A 206 38.86 -4.52 13.86
CA ARG A 206 39.91 -4.87 14.83
C ARG A 206 41.32 -4.40 14.43
N ALA A 207 41.60 -4.29 13.13
CA ALA A 207 42.88 -3.75 12.64
C ALA A 207 42.97 -2.22 12.82
N GLY A 208 41.86 -1.49 12.62
CA GLY A 208 41.82 -0.03 12.84
C GLY A 208 41.98 0.39 14.30
N SER A 209 41.53 -0.45 15.26
CA SER A 209 41.66 -0.18 16.70
C SER A 209 43.06 -0.44 17.28
N ARG A 210 44.01 -0.98 16.49
CA ARG A 210 45.37 -1.32 16.97
C ARG A 210 46.44 -0.28 16.59
N SER A 211 46.07 0.80 15.91
CA SER A 211 46.99 1.84 15.43
C SER A 211 47.10 3.07 16.36
N TYR A 212 46.49 3.03 17.54
CA TYR A 212 46.62 4.07 18.56
C TYR A 212 47.05 3.44 19.89
N ARG A 213 48.33 3.06 19.97
CA ARG A 213 49.08 2.93 21.22
C ARG A 213 50.56 3.10 20.93
#